data_AF-A0A834P7A2-F1
#
_entry.id   AF-A0A834P7A2-F1
#
_cell.length_a   1.000
_cell.length_b   1.000
_cell.length_c   1.000
_cell.angle_alpha   90.00
_cell.angle_beta   90.00
_cell.angle_gamma   90.00
#
_symmetry.space_group_name_H-M   'P 1'
#
loop_
_entity.id
_entity.type
_entity.pdbx_description
1 polymer ?
#
loop_
_entity_poly.entity_id
_entity_poly.type
_entity_poly.pdbx_seq_one_letter_code
_entity_poly.pdbx_strand_id
1 'polypeptide(L)'
;MRSNRQRSSRSCTLIHSNRKPYEKSLNAAERDVSELIVRTAIDQDPIDVIFNFAVSLKDSICRNRTSETFEESFKEKMRAAKCLGEKTRKFCQNFYS
;
A
#
# COMPACT_ATOMS: atom_id res chain seq x y z
N MET A 1 6.89 -27.28 20.40
CA MET A 1 7.31 -26.50 19.20
C MET A 1 6.06 -26.18 18.39
N ARG A 2 5.61 -24.92 18.33
CA ARG A 2 4.45 -24.51 17.51
C ARG A 2 4.96 -23.71 16.31
N SER A 3 4.56 -24.16 15.14
CA SER A 3 4.90 -23.61 13.82
C SER A 3 4.46 -22.15 13.70
N ASN A 4 5.41 -21.25 13.39
CA ASN A 4 5.15 -19.87 13.02
C ASN A 4 4.60 -19.84 11.58
N ARG A 5 3.27 -19.89 11.46
CA ARG A 5 2.59 -19.70 10.18
C ARG A 5 2.54 -18.21 9.86
N GLN A 6 3.56 -17.70 9.16
CA GLN A 6 3.51 -16.36 8.55
C GLN A 6 2.35 -16.32 7.56
N ARG A 7 1.22 -15.72 7.96
CA ARG A 7 0.20 -15.29 7.01
C ARG A 7 0.68 -13.98 6.40
N SER A 8 1.40 -14.09 5.27
CA SER A 8 1.66 -12.96 4.39
C SER A 8 0.32 -12.48 3.83
N SER A 9 -0.21 -11.41 4.39
CA SER A 9 -1.38 -10.72 3.83
C SER A 9 -0.89 -9.98 2.59
N ARG A 10 -1.36 -10.40 1.41
CA ARG A 10 -1.03 -9.76 0.14
C ARG A 10 -1.64 -8.36 0.15
N SER A 11 -0.79 -7.35 0.06
CA SER A 11 -1.17 -5.94 -0.11
C SER A 11 -2.09 -5.82 -1.33
N CYS A 12 -3.39 -5.64 -1.09
CA CYS A 12 -4.38 -5.49 -2.15
C CYS A 12 -4.82 -4.04 -2.14
N THR A 13 -4.28 -3.24 -3.06
CA THR A 13 -4.82 -1.90 -3.34
C THR A 13 -6.00 -2.10 -4.28
N LEU A 14 -7.22 -1.92 -3.77
CA LEU A 14 -8.45 -1.98 -4.57
C LEU A 14 -8.60 -0.66 -5.33
N ILE A 15 -8.23 -0.65 -6.61
CA ILE A 15 -8.77 0.31 -7.59
C ILE A 15 -9.98 -0.38 -8.22
N HIS A 16 -11.16 0.22 -8.11
CA HIS A 16 -12.39 -0.34 -8.67
C HIS A 16 -12.31 -0.27 -10.21
N SER A 17 -11.89 -1.35 -10.87
CA SER A 17 -11.72 -1.39 -12.33
C SER A 17 -12.04 -2.77 -12.90
N ASN A 18 -12.90 -2.82 -13.91
CA ASN A 18 -13.44 -4.03 -14.56
C ASN A 18 -12.43 -4.74 -15.50
N ARG A 19 -11.11 -4.70 -15.22
CA ARG A 19 -10.11 -5.45 -16.02
C ARG A 19 -9.46 -6.60 -15.25
N LYS A 20 -9.02 -7.60 -16.02
CA LYS A 20 -8.33 -8.80 -15.54
C LYS A 20 -7.18 -8.44 -14.58
N PRO A 21 -6.98 -9.21 -13.51
CA PRO A 21 -5.98 -8.90 -12.49
C PRO A 21 -4.57 -8.87 -13.09
N TYR A 22 -3.75 -7.91 -12.64
CA TYR A 22 -2.31 -7.93 -12.89
C TYR A 22 -1.74 -9.27 -12.39
N GLU A 23 -1.00 -9.97 -13.26
CA GLU A 23 -0.40 -11.29 -12.99
C GLU A 23 0.59 -11.26 -11.80
N LYS A 24 1.02 -10.06 -11.39
CA LYS A 24 1.87 -9.78 -10.22
C LYS A 24 1.20 -8.74 -9.31
N SER A 25 1.21 -8.99 -8.00
CA SER A 25 0.70 -8.03 -7.01
C SER A 25 1.61 -6.79 -6.94
N LEU A 26 1.01 -5.60 -7.03
CA LEU A 26 1.70 -4.31 -6.89
C LEU A 26 1.89 -3.95 -5.40
N ASN A 27 3.07 -3.44 -5.03
CA ASN A 27 3.34 -2.93 -3.67
C ASN A 27 3.38 -1.39 -3.65
N ALA A 28 2.36 -0.77 -3.06
CA ALA A 28 2.25 0.70 -2.97
C ALA A 28 3.30 1.35 -2.03
N ALA A 29 4.05 0.58 -1.25
CA ALA A 29 5.18 1.09 -0.46
C ALA A 29 6.44 1.37 -1.31
N GLU A 30 6.44 0.95 -2.58
CA GLU A 30 7.47 1.28 -3.55
C GLU A 30 7.10 2.57 -4.29
N ARG A 31 8.04 3.51 -4.38
CA ARG A 31 7.79 4.86 -4.93
C ARG A 31 7.28 4.81 -6.37
N ASP A 32 7.90 4.02 -7.22
CA ASP A 32 7.57 3.98 -8.66
C ASP A 32 6.25 3.24 -8.89
N VAL A 33 5.99 2.20 -8.09
CA VAL A 33 4.72 1.47 -8.11
C VAL A 33 3.58 2.37 -7.62
N SER A 34 3.78 3.18 -6.58
CA SER A 34 2.75 4.11 -6.10
C SER A 34 2.37 5.17 -7.16
N GLU A 35 3.34 5.60 -7.99
CA GLU A 35 3.08 6.51 -9.09
C GLU A 35 2.30 5.83 -10.21
N LEU A 36 2.70 4.60 -10.57
CA LEU A 36 1.97 3.78 -11.54
C LEU A 36 0.50 3.60 -11.12
N ILE A 37 0.27 3.21 -9.85
CA ILE A 37 -1.07 3.03 -9.27
C ILE A 37 -1.90 4.32 -9.43
N VAL A 38 -1.36 5.47 -9.02
CA VAL A 38 -2.09 6.76 -9.09
C VAL A 38 -2.36 7.18 -10.53
N ARG A 39 -1.39 7.07 -11.43
CA ARG A 39 -1.58 7.42 -12.85
C ARG A 39 -2.62 6.53 -13.53
N THR A 40 -2.51 5.21 -13.33
CA THR A 40 -3.48 4.27 -13.90
C THR A 40 -4.89 4.49 -13.38
N ALA A 41 -5.06 4.88 -12.11
CA ALA A 41 -6.37 5.24 -11.58
C ALA A 41 -6.90 6.55 -12.19
N ILE A 42 -6.08 7.61 -12.28
CA ILE A 42 -6.46 8.89 -12.93
C ILE A 42 -6.85 8.70 -14.41
N ASP A 43 -6.13 7.84 -15.13
CA ASP A 43 -6.41 7.53 -16.54
C ASP A 43 -7.77 6.83 -16.72
N GLN A 44 -8.33 6.25 -15.65
CA GLN A 44 -9.64 5.60 -15.65
C GLN A 44 -10.75 6.56 -15.23
N ASP A 45 -10.54 7.30 -14.14
CA ASP A 45 -11.50 8.25 -13.57
C ASP A 45 -10.78 9.19 -12.57
N PRO A 46 -11.22 10.44 -12.38
CA PRO A 46 -10.91 11.22 -11.18
C PRO A 46 -10.86 10.39 -9.88
N ILE A 47 -9.82 10.64 -9.07
CA ILE A 47 -9.65 9.98 -7.76
C ILE A 47 -10.20 10.90 -6.66
N ASP A 48 -11.32 10.54 -6.05
CA ASP A 48 -11.85 11.24 -4.87
C ASP A 48 -11.18 10.77 -3.56
N VAL A 49 -10.87 9.48 -3.46
CA VAL A 49 -10.38 8.87 -2.23
C VAL A 49 -9.51 7.64 -2.49
N ILE A 50 -8.52 7.42 -1.63
CA ILE A 50 -7.69 6.21 -1.63
C ILE A 50 -7.79 5.53 -0.25
N PHE A 51 -8.13 4.23 -0.25
CA PHE A 51 -8.15 3.41 0.95
C PHE A 51 -6.91 2.51 1.02
N ASN A 52 -6.06 2.70 2.04
CA ASN A 52 -4.95 1.78 2.33
C ASN A 52 -5.36 0.71 3.33
N PHE A 53 -5.68 -0.49 2.84
CA PHE A 53 -5.98 -1.67 3.67
C PHE A 53 -4.79 -2.60 3.89
N ALA A 54 -3.59 -2.24 3.41
CA ALA A 54 -2.42 -3.09 3.53
C ALA A 54 -1.92 -3.16 4.99
N VAL A 55 -1.76 -4.39 5.49
CA VAL A 55 -1.31 -4.64 6.86
C VAL A 55 -0.41 -5.88 6.91
N SER A 56 0.74 -5.73 7.57
CA SER A 56 1.61 -6.84 7.94
C SER A 56 1.65 -6.91 9.46
N LEU A 57 0.93 -7.90 10.02
CA LEU A 57 0.93 -8.13 11.45
C LEU A 57 2.10 -9.05 11.79
N LYS A 58 3.05 -8.51 12.53
CA LYS A 58 4.01 -9.31 13.26
C LYS A 58 3.65 -9.15 14.73
N ASP A 59 2.91 -10.07 15.29
CA ASP A 59 2.57 -10.03 16.71
C ASP A 59 3.73 -10.62 17.53
N SER A 60 4.36 -9.82 18.38
CA SER A 60 5.26 -10.35 19.42
C SER A 60 5.39 -9.38 20.59
N ILE A 61 5.80 -9.92 21.74
CA ILE A 61 6.12 -9.13 22.93
C ILE A 61 7.32 -8.23 22.61
N CYS A 62 7.21 -6.95 22.96
CA CYS A 62 8.16 -5.88 22.61
C CYS A 62 9.63 -6.20 22.98
N ARG A 63 9.86 -7.10 23.95
CA ARG A 63 11.18 -7.53 24.42
C ARG A 63 12.08 -8.12 23.33
N ASN A 64 11.52 -8.66 22.24
CA ASN A 64 12.28 -9.32 21.17
C ASN A 64 12.22 -8.57 19.83
N ARG A 65 11.91 -7.26 19.83
CA ARG A 65 11.80 -6.46 18.60
C ARG A 65 13.09 -5.72 18.28
N THR A 66 13.54 -5.83 17.03
CA THR A 66 14.55 -4.95 16.44
C THR A 66 13.87 -3.82 15.66
N SER A 67 14.60 -2.72 15.41
CA SER A 67 14.14 -1.64 14.54
C SER A 67 13.70 -2.13 13.16
N GLU A 68 14.42 -3.10 12.60
CA GLU A 68 14.10 -3.74 11.32
C GLU A 68 12.73 -4.42 11.34
N THR A 69 12.46 -5.26 12.36
CA THR A 69 11.16 -5.94 12.47
C THR A 69 9.99 -4.98 12.70
N PHE A 70 10.27 -3.81 13.29
CA PHE A 70 9.31 -2.72 13.42
C PHE A 70 9.06 -2.09 12.05
N GLU A 71 10.11 -1.69 11.34
CA GLU A 71 10.00 -1.09 10.00
C GLU A 71 9.28 -2.00 9.00
N GLU A 72 9.58 -3.30 9.00
CA GLU A 72 8.90 -4.28 8.17
C GLU A 72 7.39 -4.37 8.44
N SER A 73 6.97 -4.23 9.70
CA SER A 73 5.54 -4.29 10.07
C SER A 73 4.80 -3.02 9.64
N PHE A 74 5.50 -1.88 9.64
CA PHE A 74 4.92 -0.58 9.26
C PHE A 74 5.08 -0.24 7.77
N LYS A 75 5.91 -0.98 7.01
CA LYS A 75 6.16 -0.73 5.58
C LYS A 75 4.85 -0.64 4.78
N GLU A 76 3.97 -1.62 4.92
CA GLU A 76 2.72 -1.69 4.16
C GLU A 76 1.70 -0.60 4.54
N LYS A 77 1.74 -0.10 5.78
CA LYS A 77 0.78 0.90 6.25
C LYS A 77 1.31 2.32 6.16
N MET A 78 2.47 2.57 6.77
CA MET A 78 3.08 3.90 6.85
C MET A 78 3.74 4.29 5.54
N ARG A 79 4.61 3.43 4.97
CA ARG A 79 5.37 3.79 3.77
C ARG A 79 4.47 3.85 2.54
N ALA A 80 3.49 2.95 2.41
CA ALA A 80 2.49 3.06 1.34
C ALA A 80 1.64 4.33 1.45
N ALA A 81 1.14 4.67 2.65
CA ALA A 81 0.36 5.89 2.86
C ALA A 81 1.19 7.15 2.52
N LYS A 82 2.47 7.17 2.89
CA LYS A 82 3.38 8.27 2.53
C LYS A 82 3.55 8.38 1.01
N CYS A 83 3.89 7.28 0.35
CA CYS A 83 4.11 7.29 -1.10
C CYS A 83 2.85 7.71 -1.85
N LEU A 84 1.71 7.07 -1.56
CA LEU A 84 0.41 7.42 -2.17
C LEU A 84 0.01 8.87 -1.89
N GLY A 85 0.21 9.37 -0.68
CA GLY A 85 -0.08 10.76 -0.32
C GLY A 85 0.79 11.77 -1.08
N GLU A 86 2.07 11.48 -1.26
CA GLU A 86 2.97 12.32 -2.08
C GLU A 86 2.57 12.31 -3.56
N LYS A 87 2.22 11.15 -4.11
CA LYS A 87 1.83 11.02 -5.52
C LYS A 87 0.47 11.66 -5.82
N THR A 88 -0.53 11.46 -4.98
CA THR A 88 -1.85 12.08 -5.14
C THR A 88 -1.80 13.59 -5.04
N ARG A 89 -1.06 14.18 -4.09
CA ARG A 89 -0.85 15.64 -4.04
C ARG A 89 -0.17 16.20 -5.30
N LYS A 90 0.65 15.40 -5.96
CA LYS A 90 1.31 15.78 -7.21
C LYS A 90 0.37 15.67 -8.43
N PHE A 91 -0.46 14.64 -8.51
CA PHE A 91 -1.21 14.32 -9.74
C PHE A 91 -2.71 14.63 -9.67
N CYS A 92 -3.31 14.66 -8.48
CA CYS A 92 -4.74 14.89 -8.28
C CYS A 92 -5.03 16.36 -7.92
N GLN A 93 -4.37 17.34 -8.56
CA GLN A 93 -4.43 18.76 -8.19
C GLN A 93 -5.76 19.48 -8.48
N ASN A 94 -6.84 18.75 -8.79
CA ASN A 94 -8.13 19.33 -9.16
C ASN A 94 -9.20 19.04 -8.09
N PHE A 95 -9.20 19.76 -6.97
CA PHE A 95 -10.32 19.75 -6.01
C PHE A 95 -10.55 21.09 -5.28
N TYR A 96 -10.31 22.23 -5.93
CA TYR A 96 -10.94 23.50 -5.56
C TYR A 96 -11.03 24.39 -6.80
N SER A 97 -12.16 24.33 -7.51
CA SER A 97 -12.60 25.32 -8.50
C SER A 97 -14.02 25.72 -8.17
#